data_AF-A0A2S5M6V1-F1
#
_entry.id   AF-A0A2S5M6V1-F1
#
_cell.length_a   1.000
_cell.length_b   1.000
_cell.length_c   1.000
_cell.angle_alpha   90.00
_cell.angle_beta   90.00
_cell.angle_gamma   90.00
#
_symmetry.space_group_name_H-M   'P 1'
#
loop_
_entity.id
_entity.type
_entity.pdbx_description
1 polymer ?
#
loop_
_entity_poly.entity_id
_entity_poly.type
_entity_poly.pdbx_seq_one_letter_code
_entity_poly.pdbx_strand_id
1 'polypeptide(L)'
;MQFSPARFVTITGTEVLATPTSNADAKIALKELRQKKKEYALRRRALLGQQKQARDAADKALGGSSHRRKKSGLLSTLGMLVGRAKARKPKRDLAEIDADLAETDEILFNIDSCSIQIEGRLLNLS
;
A
#
# COMPACT_ATOMS: atom_id res chain seq x y z
N MET A 1 6.06 -0.85 8.09
CA MET A 1 5.04 -1.68 8.76
C MET A 1 5.69 -3.02 9.01
N GLN A 2 5.53 -3.60 10.21
CA GLN A 2 5.98 -4.96 10.47
C GLN A 2 4.81 -5.89 10.17
N PHE A 3 5.02 -6.84 9.26
CA PHE A 3 4.01 -7.85 8.92
C PHE A 3 4.04 -8.96 9.97
N SER A 4 2.90 -9.62 10.20
CA SER A 4 2.85 -10.73 11.17
C SER A 4 3.81 -11.86 10.75
N PRO A 5 4.34 -12.69 11.65
CA PRO A 5 4.93 -13.94 11.20
C PRO A 5 3.86 -14.84 10.56
N ALA A 6 4.26 -15.68 9.61
CA ALA A 6 3.45 -16.73 9.01
C ALA A 6 4.28 -18.02 9.02
N ARG A 7 3.64 -19.18 9.22
CA ARG A 7 4.32 -20.46 9.39
C ARG A 7 4.51 -21.19 8.06
N PHE A 8 3.53 -21.10 7.16
CA PHE A 8 3.50 -21.84 5.91
C PHE A 8 3.71 -20.95 4.69
N VAL A 9 3.61 -19.63 4.86
CA VAL A 9 3.73 -18.62 3.79
C VAL A 9 4.99 -17.79 4.00
N THR A 10 5.80 -17.68 2.95
CA THR A 10 6.96 -16.77 2.89
C THR A 10 6.80 -15.83 1.69
N ILE A 11 7.15 -14.57 1.89
CA ILE A 11 7.10 -13.54 0.85
C ILE A 11 8.49 -12.91 0.75
N THR A 12 9.12 -12.99 -0.42
CA THR A 12 10.47 -12.49 -0.67
C THR A 12 10.44 -11.65 -1.95
N GLY A 13 10.59 -10.34 -1.81
CA GLY A 13 10.29 -9.42 -2.91
C GLY A 13 8.82 -9.55 -3.32
N THR A 14 8.58 -9.84 -4.60
CA THR A 14 7.24 -10.09 -5.14
C THR A 14 6.83 -11.57 -5.08
N GLU A 15 7.75 -12.48 -4.80
CA GLU A 15 7.49 -13.91 -4.79
C GLU A 15 6.72 -14.32 -3.54
N VAL A 16 5.69 -15.16 -3.72
CA VAL A 16 4.86 -15.70 -2.65
C VAL A 16 4.94 -17.22 -2.70
N LEU A 17 5.55 -17.81 -1.68
CA LEU A 17 5.71 -19.25 -1.55
C LEU A 17 4.86 -19.77 -0.39
N ALA A 18 4.11 -20.84 -0.64
CA ALA A 18 3.41 -21.59 0.40
C ALA A 18 3.80 -23.07 0.36
N THR A 19 4.16 -23.64 1.51
CA THR A 19 4.66 -25.02 1.62
C THR A 19 3.85 -25.89 2.59
N PRO A 20 2.54 -26.08 2.38
CA PRO A 20 1.75 -26.99 3.22
C PRO A 20 2.05 -28.47 2.91
N THR A 21 2.27 -29.25 3.97
CA THR A 21 2.57 -30.69 3.89
C THR A 21 1.34 -31.60 4.02
N SER A 22 0.25 -31.10 4.60
CA SER A 22 -1.01 -31.84 4.78
C SER A 22 -2.24 -31.01 4.42
N ASN A 23 -3.41 -31.65 4.31
CA ASN A 23 -4.68 -30.93 4.09
C ASN A 23 -5.02 -29.98 5.24
N ALA A 24 -4.63 -30.32 6.47
CA ALA A 24 -4.79 -29.43 7.63
C ALA A 24 -3.88 -28.20 7.50
N ASP A 25 -2.62 -28.40 7.12
CA ASP A 25 -1.66 -27.31 6.90
C ASP A 25 -2.11 -26.41 5.75
N ALA A 26 -2.64 -26.98 4.66
CA ALA A 26 -3.14 -26.23 3.51
C ALA A 26 -4.29 -25.29 3.91
N LYS A 27 -5.21 -25.74 4.76
CA LYS A 27 -6.29 -24.88 5.30
C LYS A 27 -5.74 -23.75 6.18
N ILE A 28 -4.65 -23.99 6.91
CA ILE A 28 -3.98 -22.97 7.72
C ILE A 28 -3.23 -21.98 6.82
N ALA A 29 -2.48 -22.47 5.83
CA ALA A 29 -1.78 -21.66 4.84
C ALA A 29 -2.74 -20.71 4.11
N LEU A 30 -3.96 -21.15 3.76
CA LEU A 30 -4.99 -20.27 3.19
C LEU A 30 -5.41 -19.14 4.15
N LYS A 31 -5.50 -19.41 5.45
CA LYS A 31 -5.78 -18.36 6.45
C LYS A 31 -4.63 -17.36 6.53
N GLU A 32 -3.40 -17.84 6.50
CA GLU A 32 -2.20 -17.00 6.48
C GLU A 32 -2.15 -16.12 5.22
N LEU A 33 -2.37 -16.69 4.03
CA LEU A 33 -2.45 -15.94 2.77
C LEU A 33 -3.52 -14.85 2.82
N ARG A 34 -4.72 -15.16 3.36
CA ARG A 34 -5.80 -14.16 3.54
C ARG A 34 -5.41 -13.05 4.51
N GLN A 35 -4.68 -13.37 5.58
CA GLN A 35 -4.15 -12.37 6.50
C GLN A 35 -3.11 -11.48 5.78
N LYS A 36 -2.15 -12.09 5.07
CA LYS A 36 -1.15 -11.36 4.27
C LYS A 36 -1.77 -10.45 3.23
N LYS A 37 -2.81 -10.92 2.52
CA LYS A 37 -3.56 -10.10 1.59
C LYS A 37 -4.11 -8.83 2.25
N LYS A 38 -4.68 -8.94 3.45
CA LYS A 38 -5.20 -7.76 4.18
C LYS A 38 -4.07 -6.81 4.59
N GLU A 39 -2.94 -7.34 5.05
CA GLU A 39 -1.77 -6.54 5.43
C GLU A 39 -1.23 -5.74 4.22
N TYR A 40 -1.05 -6.39 3.07
CA TYR A 40 -0.61 -5.72 1.84
C TYR A 40 -1.66 -4.78 1.27
N ALA A 41 -2.96 -5.07 1.39
CA ALA A 41 -4.02 -4.15 1.00
C ALA A 41 -4.01 -2.87 1.86
N LEU A 42 -3.68 -2.97 3.15
CA LEU A 42 -3.49 -1.79 4.01
C LEU A 42 -2.25 -1.00 3.60
N ARG A 43 -1.13 -1.66 3.30
CA ARG A 43 0.07 -1.01 2.75
C ARG A 43 -0.24 -0.26 1.46
N ARG A 44 -0.94 -0.90 0.52
CA ARG A 44 -1.39 -0.30 -0.74
C ARG A 44 -2.22 0.97 -0.51
N ARG A 45 -3.20 0.93 0.39
CA ARG A 45 -4.02 2.11 0.73
C ARG A 45 -3.18 3.25 1.30
N ALA A 46 -2.19 2.93 2.14
CA ALA A 46 -1.27 3.93 2.67
C ALA A 46 -0.42 4.57 1.55
N LEU A 47 0.09 3.77 0.61
CA LEU A 47 0.85 4.25 -0.55
C LEU A 47 0.01 5.13 -1.47
N LEU A 48 -1.25 4.76 -1.77
CA LEU A 48 -2.17 5.60 -2.53
C LEU A 48 -2.43 6.95 -1.84
N GLY A 49 -2.53 6.95 -0.52
CA GLY A 49 -2.63 8.19 0.27
C GLY A 49 -1.38 9.07 0.12
N GLN A 50 -0.19 8.48 0.12
CA GLN A 50 1.07 9.19 -0.11
C GLN A 50 1.18 9.72 -1.54
N GLN A 51 0.82 8.92 -2.54
CA GLN A 51 0.81 9.32 -3.95
C GLN A 51 -0.09 10.53 -4.17
N LYS A 52 -1.31 10.51 -3.61
CA LYS A 52 -2.24 11.65 -3.68
C LYS A 52 -1.64 12.91 -3.05
N GLN A 53 -1.05 12.79 -1.85
CA GLN A 53 -0.41 13.93 -1.18
C GLN A 53 0.77 14.49 -1.96
N ALA A 54 1.57 13.62 -2.60
CA ALA A 54 2.69 14.03 -3.43
C ALA A 54 2.23 14.78 -4.69
N ARG A 55 1.19 14.29 -5.37
CA ARG A 55 0.56 14.97 -6.52
C ARG A 55 -0.01 16.34 -6.13
N ASP A 56 -0.81 16.39 -5.06
CA ASP A 56 -1.38 17.65 -4.55
C ASP A 56 -0.29 18.67 -4.17
N ALA A 57 0.87 18.22 -3.70
CA ALA A 57 2.01 19.08 -3.39
C ALA A 57 2.73 19.58 -4.65
N ALA A 58 2.92 18.71 -5.65
CA ALA A 58 3.52 19.08 -6.94
C ALA A 58 2.64 20.10 -7.68
N ASP A 59 1.33 19.89 -7.73
CA ASP A 59 0.37 20.79 -8.37
C ASP A 59 0.38 22.19 -7.71
N LYS A 60 0.49 22.25 -6.38
CA LYS A 60 0.64 23.52 -5.65
C LYS A 60 1.95 24.23 -5.93
N ALA A 61 3.04 23.49 -6.13
CA ALA A 61 4.33 24.06 -6.49
C ALA A 61 4.31 24.65 -7.92
N LEU A 62 3.67 23.96 -8.86
CA LEU A 62 3.51 24.40 -10.25
C LEU A 62 2.47 25.55 -10.39
N GLY A 63 1.42 25.55 -9.58
CA GLY A 63 0.38 26.59 -9.54
C GLY A 63 0.74 27.85 -8.75
N GLY A 64 1.96 27.94 -8.22
CA GLY A 64 2.41 28.96 -7.27
C GLY A 64 2.62 30.39 -7.81
N SER A 65 2.22 30.73 -9.04
CA SER A 65 2.46 32.06 -9.61
C SER A 65 1.22 32.88 -10.02
N SER A 66 -0.02 32.32 -10.12
CA SER A 66 -1.09 33.08 -10.82
C SER A 66 -2.31 33.51 -10.00
N HIS A 67 -2.49 33.12 -8.73
CA HIS A 67 -3.70 33.49 -7.97
C HIS A 67 -3.41 34.10 -6.59
N ARG A 68 -2.67 35.22 -6.57
CA ARG A 68 -2.85 36.24 -5.52
C ARG A 68 -4.19 36.94 -5.73
N ARG A 69 -5.31 36.25 -5.49
CA ARG A 69 -6.62 36.91 -5.34
C ARG A 69 -6.78 37.34 -3.89
N LYS A 70 -6.54 38.64 -3.69
CA LYS A 70 -6.89 39.49 -2.55
C LYS A 70 -8.25 39.07 -1.95
N LYS A 71 -8.26 38.36 -0.82
CA LYS A 71 -9.33 38.47 0.18
C LYS A 71 -8.72 38.48 1.57
N SER A 72 -8.52 39.71 2.05
CA SER A 72 -8.14 40.07 3.42
C SER A 72 -9.18 39.55 4.42
N GLY A 73 -8.71 38.93 5.49
CA GLY A 73 -9.53 38.57 6.66
C GLY A 73 -8.69 37.84 7.70
N LEU A 74 -8.98 38.05 8.98
CA LEU A 74 -8.30 37.44 10.14
C LEU A 74 -8.21 35.90 10.07
N LEU A 75 -9.06 35.24 9.27
CA LEU A 75 -9.06 33.79 9.07
C LEU A 75 -7.93 33.31 8.13
N SER A 76 -7.37 34.19 7.30
CA SER A 76 -6.27 33.86 6.39
C SER A 76 -4.94 33.62 7.11
N THR A 77 -4.70 34.30 8.23
CA THR A 77 -3.47 34.16 9.02
C THR A 77 -3.43 32.84 9.78
N LEU A 78 -4.57 32.36 10.29
CA LEU A 78 -4.72 31.03 10.88
C LEU A 78 -4.47 29.90 9.87
N GLY A 79 -5.06 30.01 8.67
CA GLY A 79 -4.80 29.05 7.58
C GLY A 79 -3.35 29.04 7.11
N MET A 80 -2.66 30.18 7.17
CA MET A 80 -1.27 30.33 6.74
C MET A 80 -0.27 29.71 7.75
N LEU A 81 -0.56 29.77 9.06
CA LEU A 81 0.23 29.10 10.10
C LEU A 81 0.08 27.57 10.04
N VAL A 82 -1.15 27.07 9.87
CA VAL A 82 -1.42 25.63 9.74
C VAL A 82 -0.88 25.07 8.41
N GLY A 83 -1.01 25.84 7.32
CA GLY A 83 -0.48 25.46 6.00
C GLY A 83 1.04 25.36 5.97
N ARG A 84 1.74 26.27 6.66
CA ARG A 84 3.22 26.25 6.76
C ARG A 84 3.74 25.07 7.58
N ALA A 85 3.04 24.65 8.63
CA ALA A 85 3.40 23.45 9.39
C ALA A 85 3.25 22.15 8.57
N LYS A 86 2.34 22.14 7.58
CA LYS A 86 2.04 20.98 6.73
C LYS A 86 2.84 20.93 5.43
N ALA A 87 3.50 22.01 5.04
CA ALA A 87 4.37 22.10 3.86
C ALA A 87 5.75 21.45 4.09
N ARG A 88 5.79 20.28 4.76
CA ARG A 88 6.95 19.41 4.64
C ARG A 88 6.97 18.91 3.20
N LYS A 89 8.09 19.13 2.50
CA LYS A 89 8.37 18.50 1.20
C LYS A 89 7.98 17.02 1.29
N PRO A 90 7.28 16.45 0.27
CA PRO A 90 7.04 15.01 0.25
C PRO A 90 8.39 14.31 0.45
N LYS A 91 8.47 13.48 1.50
CA LYS A 91 9.72 12.83 1.91
C LYS A 91 10.20 11.78 0.89
N ARG A 92 9.35 11.35 -0.02
CA ARG A 92 9.61 10.34 -1.05
C ARG A 92 9.24 10.89 -2.41
N ASP A 93 10.00 10.50 -3.42
CA ASP A 93 9.72 10.82 -4.81
C ASP A 93 8.45 10.08 -5.28
N LEU A 94 7.71 10.67 -6.21
CA LEU A 94 6.50 10.08 -6.78
C LEU A 94 6.84 8.77 -7.51
N ALA A 95 7.97 8.72 -8.21
CA ALA A 95 8.44 7.52 -8.91
C ALA A 95 8.69 6.36 -7.93
N GLU A 96 9.23 6.62 -6.74
CA GLU A 96 9.42 5.60 -5.71
C GLU A 96 8.08 5.07 -5.18
N ILE A 97 7.09 5.95 -4.99
CA ILE A 97 5.76 5.54 -4.51
C ILE A 97 5.06 4.68 -5.58
N ASP A 98 5.23 5.03 -6.85
CA ASP A 98 4.65 4.29 -7.98
C ASP A 98 5.30 2.91 -8.12
N ALA A 99 6.62 2.81 -7.94
CA ALA A 99 7.34 1.53 -7.90
C ALA A 99 6.88 0.64 -6.73
N ASP A 100 6.78 1.20 -5.51
CA ASP A 100 6.28 0.49 -4.34
C ASP A 100 4.81 0.01 -4.53
N LEU A 101 3.99 0.79 -5.23
CA LEU A 101 2.60 0.42 -5.56
C LEU A 101 2.57 -0.76 -6.52
N ALA A 102 3.38 -0.72 -7.58
CA ALA A 102 3.48 -1.81 -8.55
C ALA A 102 3.95 -3.11 -7.87
N GLU A 103 5.00 -3.05 -7.04
CA GLU A 103 5.48 -4.19 -6.26
C GLU A 103 4.37 -4.75 -5.35
N THR A 104 3.65 -3.87 -4.65
CA THR A 104 2.55 -4.27 -3.77
C THR A 104 1.40 -4.93 -4.54
N ASP A 105 1.08 -4.44 -5.72
CA ASP A 105 0.03 -5.00 -6.59
C ASP A 105 0.45 -6.38 -7.12
N GLU A 106 1.73 -6.57 -7.46
CA GLU A 106 2.27 -7.88 -7.86
C GLU A 106 2.23 -8.90 -6.71
N ILE A 107 2.62 -8.50 -5.49
CA ILE A 107 2.50 -9.36 -4.31
C ILE A 107 1.04 -9.77 -4.08
N LEU A 108 0.10 -8.82 -4.16
CA LEU A 108 -1.33 -9.13 -3.98
C LEU A 108 -1.83 -10.13 -5.02
N PHE A 109 -1.42 -9.97 -6.28
CA PHE A 109 -1.72 -10.91 -7.34
C PHE A 109 -1.13 -12.31 -7.05
N ASN A 110 0.14 -12.38 -6.63
CA ASN A 110 0.81 -13.64 -6.32
C ASN A 110 0.20 -14.34 -5.10
N ILE A 111 -0.29 -13.60 -4.10
CA ILE A 111 -1.06 -14.16 -2.97
C ILE A 111 -2.35 -14.83 -3.46
N ASP A 112 -3.07 -14.19 -4.38
CA ASP A 112 -4.31 -14.74 -4.93
C ASP A 112 -4.05 -15.98 -5.79
N SER A 113 -3.03 -15.92 -6.65
CA SER A 113 -2.58 -17.06 -7.45
C SER A 113 -2.19 -18.26 -6.57
N CYS A 114 -1.38 -18.04 -5.54
CA CYS A 114 -0.97 -19.07 -4.59
C CYS A 114 -2.17 -19.64 -3.83
N SER A 115 -3.15 -18.79 -3.45
CA SER A 115 -4.37 -19.25 -2.78
C SER A 115 -5.18 -20.20 -3.68
N ILE A 116 -5.35 -19.85 -4.96
CA ILE A 116 -6.07 -20.69 -5.94
C ILE A 116 -5.37 -22.04 -6.12
N GLN A 117 -4.03 -22.07 -6.19
CA GLN A 117 -3.28 -23.32 -6.31
C GLN A 117 -3.49 -24.25 -5.10
N ILE A 118 -3.47 -23.70 -3.88
CA ILE A 118 -3.74 -24.49 -2.68
C ILE A 118 -5.20 -24.97 -2.63
N GLU A 119 -6.15 -24.11 -2.99
CA GLU A 119 -7.58 -24.48 -3.07
C GLU A 119 -7.80 -25.60 -4.10
N GLY A 120 -7.20 -25.50 -5.29
CA GLY A 120 -7.26 -26.54 -6.31
C GLY A 120 -6.64 -27.86 -5.83
N ARG A 121 -5.50 -27.81 -5.12
CA ARG A 121 -4.89 -29.00 -4.52
C ARG A 121 -5.81 -29.64 -3.47
N LEU A 122 -6.50 -28.84 -2.66
CA LEU A 122 -7.45 -29.35 -1.67
C LEU A 122 -8.68 -30.02 -2.29
N LEU A 123 -9.16 -29.54 -3.45
CA LEU A 123 -10.28 -30.14 -4.17
C LEU A 123 -9.90 -31.45 -4.88
N ASN A 124 -8.66 -31.56 -5.36
CA ASN A 124 -8.18 -32.77 -6.04
C ASN A 124 -7.71 -33.86 -5.06
N LEU A 125 -7.49 -33.53 -3.79
CA LEU A 125 -7.10 -34.45 -2.71
C LEU A 125 -8.26 -34.80 -1.76
N SER A 126 -9.46 -34.27 -2.01
CA SER A 126 -10.70 -34.62 -1.29
C SER A 126 -11.49 -35.66 -2.04
#